data_AF-A0A519VW67-F1
#
_entry.id   AF-A0A519VW67-F1
#
_cell.length_a   1.000
_cell.length_b   1.000
_cell.length_c   1.000
_cell.angle_alpha   90.00
_cell.angle_beta   90.00
_cell.angle_gamma   90.00
#
_symmetry.space_group_name_H-M   'P 1'
#
loop_
_entity.id
_entity.type
_entity.pdbx_description
1 polymer ?
#
loop_
_entity_poly.entity_id
_entity_poly.type
_entity_poly.pdbx_seq_one_letter_code
_entity_poly.pdbx_strand_id
1 'polypeptide(L)'
;MKNQPTNLRSRHSIKSELPYSLPISVFSAHVFVAYQQEENLIQILFKPGYFIAVFVSICIAFLLILSVKYTTKILDRIQPWEFNKLQRLWLQFFYGFIITILIELGMSSAYFEANGYSISETIWEESYLLPIAMYILIINWYYNPTALDVPAEELATEPVVEPPQPIVKYDAANILKDTVDKNIVFISTSDRKVYALDRKGQYVLWPYTLTKTIAALPAEDFIMANRSCILHRDIIARLKPVPDEHK
;
A
#
# COMPACT_ATOMS: atom_id res chain seq x y z
N MET A 1 1.96 16.05 22.27
CA MET A 1 2.15 15.03 21.21
C MET A 1 0.99 14.05 21.32
N LYS A 2 0.06 14.04 20.36
CA LYS A 2 -1.11 13.13 20.35
C LYS A 2 -0.67 11.77 19.81
N ASN A 3 -0.83 10.72 20.60
CA ASN A 3 -0.56 9.35 20.18
C ASN A 3 -1.66 8.91 19.21
N GLN A 4 -1.34 8.81 17.92
CA GLN A 4 -2.25 8.29 16.91
C GLN A 4 -2.37 6.75 17.04
N PRO A 5 -3.57 6.18 16.97
CA PRO A 5 -3.79 4.73 17.04
C PRO A 5 -3.18 4.04 15.81
N THR A 6 -2.17 3.20 16.05
CA THR A 6 -1.30 2.58 15.04
C THR A 6 -1.85 1.28 14.40
N ASN A 7 -3.17 1.03 14.41
CA ASN A 7 -3.67 -0.31 14.07
C ASN A 7 -4.96 -0.41 13.23
N LEU A 8 -5.18 0.52 12.29
CA LEU A 8 -6.06 0.25 11.13
C LEU A 8 -5.22 -0.03 9.90
N ARG A 9 -4.41 -1.09 9.95
CA ARG A 9 -3.77 -1.68 8.78
C ARG A 9 -4.78 -2.60 8.08
N SER A 10 -5.87 -2.04 7.55
CA SER A 10 -6.57 -2.72 6.45
C SER A 10 -5.61 -2.70 5.27
N ARG A 11 -4.77 -3.73 5.21
CA ARG A 11 -3.92 -4.01 4.06
C ARG A 11 -4.86 -4.21 2.88
N HIS A 12 -5.17 -3.14 2.15
CA HIS A 12 -5.55 -3.29 0.76
C HIS A 12 -4.39 -4.05 0.13
N SER A 13 -4.65 -5.32 -0.15
CA SER A 13 -3.67 -6.26 -0.61
C SER A 13 -3.32 -5.86 -2.05
N ILE A 14 -2.34 -4.97 -2.21
CA ILE A 14 -1.72 -4.62 -3.51
C ILE A 14 -0.93 -5.83 -4.07
N LYS A 15 -1.44 -7.06 -3.90
CA LYS A 15 -0.68 -8.30 -4.11
C LYS A 15 -0.91 -8.99 -5.44
N SER A 16 -1.77 -8.50 -6.33
CA SER A 16 -1.90 -9.18 -7.63
C SER A 16 -2.24 -8.28 -8.82
N GLU A 17 -1.82 -7.00 -8.82
CA GLU A 17 -2.03 -6.12 -9.99
C GLU A 17 -0.81 -6.04 -10.93
N LEU A 18 0.29 -6.74 -10.61
CA LEU A 18 1.39 -6.92 -11.57
C LEU A 18 0.96 -7.55 -12.92
N PRO A 19 0.06 -8.55 -13.00
CA PRO A 19 -0.31 -9.16 -14.28
C PRO A 19 -0.93 -8.20 -15.29
N TYR A 20 -1.55 -7.10 -14.85
CA TYR A 20 -2.18 -6.14 -15.76
C TYR A 20 -1.21 -5.08 -16.29
N SER A 21 -0.08 -4.86 -15.61
CA SER A 21 0.88 -3.81 -16.02
C SER A 21 1.53 -4.10 -17.36
N LEU A 22 1.86 -5.37 -17.64
CA LEU A 22 2.48 -5.80 -18.90
C LEU A 22 1.54 -5.69 -20.12
N PRO A 23 0.30 -6.20 -20.11
CA PRO A 23 -0.60 -6.05 -21.25
C PRO A 23 -0.97 -4.58 -21.50
N ILE A 24 -1.12 -3.77 -20.44
CA ILE A 24 -1.33 -2.31 -20.59
C ILE A 24 -0.11 -1.66 -21.26
N SER A 25 1.12 -1.98 -20.82
CA SER A 25 2.32 -1.40 -21.44
C SER A 25 2.50 -1.81 -22.90
N VAL A 26 2.17 -3.07 -23.24
CA VAL A 26 2.16 -3.56 -24.64
C VAL A 26 1.16 -2.77 -25.50
N PHE A 27 -0.06 -2.62 -25.02
CA PHE A 27 -1.09 -1.87 -25.74
C PHE A 27 -0.72 -0.40 -25.91
N SER A 28 -0.30 0.27 -24.84
CA SER A 28 0.09 1.68 -24.87
C SER A 28 1.28 1.93 -25.80
N ALA A 29 2.32 1.09 -25.74
CA ALA A 29 3.47 1.20 -26.63
C ALA A 29 3.08 1.08 -28.11
N HIS A 30 2.20 0.14 -28.44
CA HIS A 30 1.70 -0.03 -29.81
C HIS A 30 0.95 1.23 -30.28
N VAL A 31 0.05 1.77 -29.46
CA VAL A 31 -0.70 2.99 -29.76
C VAL A 31 0.24 4.18 -29.96
N PHE A 32 1.23 4.37 -29.08
CA PHE A 32 2.17 5.49 -29.19
C PHE A 32 3.01 5.43 -30.46
N VAL A 33 3.60 4.27 -30.79
CA VAL A 33 4.43 4.15 -32.00
C VAL A 33 3.57 4.29 -33.27
N ALA A 34 2.32 3.83 -33.25
CA ALA A 34 1.42 3.93 -34.41
C ALA A 34 0.81 5.33 -34.60
N TYR A 35 0.61 6.11 -33.52
CA TYR A 35 -0.14 7.38 -33.56
C TYR A 35 0.40 8.42 -34.54
N GLN A 36 1.72 8.43 -34.81
CA GLN A 36 2.38 9.42 -35.67
C GLN A 36 2.75 8.88 -37.06
N GLN A 37 2.31 7.67 -37.40
CA GLN A 37 2.59 7.10 -38.72
C GLN A 37 1.42 7.41 -39.66
N GLU A 38 1.71 8.02 -40.82
CA GLU A 38 0.70 8.29 -41.86
C GLU A 38 0.20 7.01 -42.54
N GLU A 39 0.95 5.91 -42.40
CA GLU A 39 0.66 4.62 -43.01
C GLU A 39 -0.44 3.85 -42.26
N ASN A 40 -1.07 2.91 -42.96
CA ASN A 40 -2.02 2.01 -42.32
C ASN A 40 -1.29 1.04 -41.37
N LEU A 41 -1.96 0.61 -40.29
CA LEU A 41 -1.41 -0.33 -39.28
C LEU A 41 -0.73 -1.57 -39.88
N ILE A 42 -1.31 -2.14 -40.94
CA ILE A 42 -0.75 -3.31 -41.61
C ILE A 42 0.59 -2.98 -42.27
N GLN A 43 0.73 -1.82 -42.89
CA GLN A 43 1.97 -1.40 -43.56
C GLN A 43 3.09 -1.15 -42.54
N ILE A 44 2.75 -0.51 -41.42
CA ILE A 44 3.68 -0.23 -40.32
C ILE A 44 4.27 -1.53 -39.75
N LEU A 45 3.45 -2.59 -39.62
CA LEU A 45 3.89 -3.90 -39.12
C LEU A 45 4.96 -4.57 -39.99
N PHE A 46 5.10 -4.19 -41.26
CA PHE A 46 6.15 -4.72 -42.14
C PHE A 46 7.43 -3.88 -42.14
N LYS A 47 7.49 -2.76 -41.40
CA LYS A 47 8.71 -1.98 -41.27
C LYS A 47 9.67 -2.61 -40.25
N PRO A 48 10.94 -2.86 -40.60
CA PRO A 48 11.89 -3.53 -39.69
C PRO A 48 12.15 -2.70 -38.42
N GLY A 49 12.20 -1.37 -38.52
CA GLY A 49 12.40 -0.48 -37.37
C GLY A 49 11.22 -0.42 -36.40
N TYR A 50 10.03 -0.84 -36.83
CA TYR A 50 8.82 -0.76 -36.02
C TYR A 50 8.89 -1.63 -34.77
N PHE A 51 9.33 -2.89 -34.91
CA PHE A 51 9.39 -3.82 -33.77
C PHE A 51 10.41 -3.39 -32.72
N ILE A 52 11.52 -2.79 -33.13
CA ILE A 52 12.53 -2.25 -32.22
C ILE A 52 11.93 -1.07 -31.45
N ALA A 53 11.28 -0.13 -32.15
CA ALA A 53 10.62 1.01 -31.52
C ALA A 53 9.54 0.57 -30.52
N VAL A 54 8.66 -0.36 -30.92
CA VAL A 54 7.62 -0.90 -30.02
C VAL A 54 8.24 -1.57 -28.81
N PHE A 55 9.27 -2.41 -28.97
CA PHE A 55 9.91 -3.08 -27.84
C PHE A 55 10.51 -2.09 -26.83
N VAL A 56 11.19 -1.05 -27.31
CA VAL A 56 11.71 0.02 -26.46
C VAL A 56 10.58 0.76 -25.75
N SER A 57 9.51 1.12 -26.48
CA SER A 57 8.32 1.76 -25.91
C SER A 57 7.61 0.89 -24.87
N ILE A 58 7.59 -0.44 -25.03
CA ILE A 58 7.05 -1.38 -24.02
C ILE A 58 7.87 -1.28 -22.73
N CYS A 59 9.20 -1.32 -22.84
CA CYS A 59 10.10 -1.23 -21.69
C CYS A 59 9.89 0.10 -20.95
N ILE A 60 9.85 1.20 -21.71
CA ILE A 60 9.60 2.54 -21.19
C ILE A 60 8.25 2.62 -20.49
N ALA A 61 7.16 2.25 -21.17
CA ALA A 61 5.80 2.32 -20.60
C ALA A 61 5.66 1.45 -19.34
N PHE A 62 6.29 0.28 -19.31
CA PHE A 62 6.31 -0.59 -18.13
C PHE A 62 7.08 0.06 -16.97
N LEU A 63 8.22 0.69 -17.23
CA LEU A 63 8.99 1.43 -16.24
C LEU A 63 8.23 2.63 -15.68
N LEU A 64 7.47 3.38 -16.51
CA LEU A 64 6.61 4.47 -16.03
C LEU A 64 5.52 3.95 -15.08
N ILE A 65 4.86 2.84 -15.41
CA ILE A 65 3.88 2.19 -14.52
C ILE A 65 4.53 1.80 -13.19
N LEU A 66 5.71 1.18 -13.23
CA LEU A 66 6.44 0.78 -12.03
C LEU A 66 6.86 1.99 -11.18
N SER A 67 7.30 3.08 -11.82
CA SER A 67 7.65 4.34 -11.16
C SER A 67 6.47 4.88 -10.36
N VAL A 68 5.32 5.08 -11.01
CA VAL A 68 4.11 5.60 -10.34
C VAL A 68 3.70 4.70 -9.18
N LYS A 69 3.66 3.38 -9.41
CA LYS A 69 3.31 2.38 -8.39
C LYS A 69 4.26 2.42 -7.18
N TYR A 70 5.57 2.53 -7.43
CA TYR A 70 6.57 2.58 -6.37
C TYR A 70 6.48 3.89 -5.58
N THR A 71 6.30 5.01 -6.27
CA THR A 71 6.05 6.31 -5.64
C THR A 71 4.81 6.29 -4.77
N THR A 72 3.67 5.78 -5.27
CA THR A 72 2.45 5.65 -4.47
C THR A 72 2.71 4.86 -3.19
N LYS A 73 3.41 3.72 -3.28
CA LYS A 73 3.78 2.91 -2.11
C LYS A 73 4.70 3.62 -1.12
N ILE A 74 5.64 4.44 -1.60
CA ILE A 74 6.50 5.24 -0.73
C ILE A 74 5.66 6.29 -0.01
N LEU A 75 4.85 7.02 -0.76
CA LEU A 75 4.01 8.06 -0.20
C LEU A 75 2.99 7.47 0.77
N ASP A 76 2.45 6.27 0.54
CA ASP A 76 1.51 5.61 1.47
C ASP A 76 2.15 5.28 2.81
N ARG A 77 3.48 5.14 2.85
CA ARG A 77 4.24 4.95 4.11
C ARG A 77 4.55 6.26 4.81
N ILE A 78 4.79 7.34 4.05
CA ILE A 78 5.20 8.64 4.59
C ILE A 78 3.97 9.48 4.98
N GLN A 79 3.01 9.57 4.08
CA GLN A 79 1.79 10.37 4.18
C GLN A 79 0.57 9.55 3.73
N PRO A 80 0.01 8.72 4.63
CA PRO A 80 -1.26 8.05 4.39
C PRO A 80 -2.40 9.05 4.06
N TRP A 81 -3.35 8.61 3.23
CA TRP A 81 -4.46 9.45 2.75
C TRP A 81 -5.39 9.91 3.88
N GLU A 82 -5.43 9.18 5.00
CA GLU A 82 -6.29 9.45 6.15
C GLU A 82 -5.91 10.74 6.90
N PHE A 83 -4.64 11.18 6.81
CA PHE A 83 -4.17 12.32 7.60
C PHE A 83 -4.36 13.68 6.93
N ASN A 84 -3.97 13.81 5.66
CA ASN A 84 -4.12 15.05 4.91
C ASN A 84 -4.17 14.76 3.41
N LYS A 85 -5.39 14.62 2.88
CA LYS A 85 -5.64 14.31 1.47
C LYS A 85 -5.04 15.33 0.50
N LEU A 86 -5.15 16.62 0.81
CA LEU A 86 -4.66 17.68 -0.07
C LEU A 86 -3.13 17.68 -0.16
N GLN A 87 -2.44 17.59 0.98
CA GLN A 87 -0.99 17.45 0.99
C GLN A 87 -0.55 16.18 0.26
N ARG A 88 -1.28 15.07 0.46
CA ARG A 88 -0.98 13.82 -0.24
C ARG A 88 -1.19 13.94 -1.75
N LEU A 89 -2.24 14.61 -2.21
CA LEU A 89 -2.48 14.87 -3.62
C LEU A 89 -1.32 15.66 -4.25
N TRP A 90 -0.85 16.71 -3.57
CA TRP A 90 0.32 17.47 -4.04
C TRP A 90 1.59 16.61 -4.10
N LEU A 91 1.87 15.82 -3.07
CA LEU A 91 3.00 14.89 -3.09
C LEU A 91 2.88 13.87 -4.24
N GLN A 92 1.68 13.34 -4.49
CA GLN A 92 1.44 12.44 -5.61
C GLN A 92 1.66 13.12 -6.96
N PHE A 93 1.28 14.39 -7.10
CA PHE A 93 1.55 15.16 -8.32
C PHE A 93 3.06 15.38 -8.52
N PHE A 94 3.78 15.87 -7.51
CA PHE A 94 5.23 16.12 -7.64
C PHE A 94 6.03 14.83 -7.83
N TYR A 95 5.84 13.83 -6.97
CA TYR A 95 6.64 12.61 -7.02
C TYR A 95 6.10 11.59 -8.02
N GLY A 96 4.78 11.49 -8.17
CA GLY A 96 4.14 10.49 -9.03
C GLY A 96 4.04 10.92 -10.49
N PHE A 97 3.89 12.21 -10.75
CA PHE A 97 3.79 12.76 -12.11
C PHE A 97 5.09 13.42 -12.57
N ILE A 98 5.62 14.42 -11.88
CA ILE A 98 6.81 15.17 -12.37
C ILE A 98 8.04 14.28 -12.46
N ILE A 99 8.37 13.51 -11.42
CA ILE A 99 9.52 12.60 -11.47
C ILE A 99 9.37 11.56 -12.58
N THR A 100 8.15 11.04 -12.79
CA THR A 100 7.89 10.06 -13.85
C THR A 100 8.08 10.67 -15.24
N ILE A 101 7.72 11.94 -15.45
CA ILE A 101 8.02 12.68 -16.69
C ILE A 101 9.54 12.85 -16.87
N LEU A 102 10.28 13.17 -15.80
CA LEU A 102 11.73 13.30 -15.90
C LEU A 102 12.41 11.97 -16.25
N ILE A 103 11.91 10.86 -15.71
CA ILE A 103 12.35 9.51 -16.08
C ILE A 103 12.07 9.24 -17.56
N GLU A 104 10.89 9.59 -18.05
CA GLU A 104 10.55 9.46 -19.48
C GLU A 104 11.51 10.25 -20.37
N LEU A 105 11.69 11.55 -20.07
CA LEU A 105 12.59 12.42 -20.83
C LEU A 105 14.01 11.87 -20.87
N GLY A 106 14.50 11.35 -19.74
CA GLY A 106 15.82 10.72 -19.65
C GLY A 106 15.93 9.46 -20.53
N MET A 107 14.93 8.58 -20.50
CA MET A 107 14.93 7.35 -21.30
C MET A 107 14.80 7.63 -22.80
N SER A 108 13.89 8.53 -23.18
CA SER A 108 13.70 8.95 -24.56
C SER A 108 14.94 9.67 -25.10
N SER A 109 15.57 10.54 -24.30
CA SER A 109 16.83 11.19 -24.68
C SER A 109 17.94 10.18 -24.92
N ALA A 110 18.12 9.19 -24.02
CA ALA A 110 19.11 8.14 -24.18
C ALA A 110 18.84 7.27 -25.42
N TYR A 111 17.57 7.00 -25.73
CA TYR A 111 17.19 6.26 -26.93
C TYR A 111 17.54 7.03 -28.22
N PHE A 112 17.21 8.32 -28.32
CA PHE A 112 17.53 9.12 -29.50
C PHE A 112 19.04 9.30 -29.66
N GLU A 113 19.77 9.55 -28.57
CA GLU A 113 21.22 9.69 -28.58
C GLU A 113 21.91 8.40 -29.07
N ALA A 114 21.43 7.22 -28.63
CA ALA A 114 21.92 5.93 -29.10
C ALA A 114 21.69 5.70 -30.61
N ASN A 115 20.75 6.43 -31.22
CA ASN A 115 20.47 6.40 -32.66
C ASN A 115 21.10 7.60 -33.41
N GLY A 116 21.90 8.43 -32.73
CA GLY A 116 22.61 9.56 -33.33
C GLY A 116 21.77 10.83 -33.52
N TYR A 117 20.66 10.97 -32.78
CA TYR A 117 19.79 12.15 -32.82
C TYR A 117 19.73 12.84 -31.45
N SER A 118 19.65 14.17 -31.42
CA SER A 118 19.26 14.88 -30.20
C SER A 118 17.74 14.91 -30.07
N ILE A 119 17.19 14.69 -28.87
CA ILE A 119 15.73 14.72 -28.65
C ILE A 119 15.11 16.05 -29.08
N SER A 120 15.83 17.16 -28.93
CA SER A 120 15.41 18.52 -29.31
C SER A 120 15.34 18.73 -30.82
N GLU A 121 15.97 17.88 -31.61
CA GLU A 121 15.94 17.94 -33.08
C GLU A 121 14.78 17.11 -33.66
N THR A 122 14.09 16.35 -32.81
CA THR A 122 12.99 15.49 -33.21
C THR A 122 11.64 16.15 -32.91
N ILE A 123 10.59 15.71 -33.60
CA ILE A 123 9.20 16.08 -33.29
C ILE A 123 8.70 15.51 -31.95
N TRP A 124 9.58 14.85 -31.18
CA TRP A 124 9.17 14.08 -30.01
C TRP A 124 8.48 14.96 -28.96
N GLU A 125 9.04 16.13 -28.66
CA GLU A 125 8.53 17.04 -27.63
C GLU A 125 7.11 17.51 -27.97
N GLU A 126 6.88 17.97 -29.20
CA GLU A 126 5.59 18.49 -29.64
C GLU A 126 4.53 17.39 -29.76
N SER A 127 4.95 16.19 -30.19
CA SER A 127 4.05 15.11 -30.59
C SER A 127 3.71 14.13 -29.47
N TYR A 128 4.63 13.87 -28.55
CA TYR A 128 4.52 12.77 -27.58
C TYR A 128 4.45 13.25 -26.13
N LEU A 129 5.00 14.42 -25.80
CA LEU A 129 5.06 14.87 -24.40
C LEU A 129 3.66 14.98 -23.78
N LEU A 130 2.70 15.60 -24.47
CA LEU A 130 1.33 15.75 -23.96
C LEU A 130 0.61 14.39 -23.83
N PRO A 131 0.57 13.51 -24.85
CA PRO A 131 0.01 12.17 -24.71
C PRO A 131 0.63 11.34 -23.58
N ILE A 132 1.96 11.41 -23.40
CA ILE A 132 2.65 10.70 -22.32
C ILE A 132 2.29 11.30 -20.95
N ALA A 133 2.24 12.62 -20.83
CA ALA A 133 1.78 13.28 -19.61
C ALA A 133 0.36 12.82 -19.23
N MET A 134 -0.56 12.77 -20.21
CA MET A 134 -1.92 12.26 -20.00
C MET A 134 -1.92 10.80 -19.57
N TYR A 135 -1.10 9.95 -20.20
CA TYR A 135 -0.93 8.55 -19.80
C TYR A 135 -0.44 8.41 -18.35
N ILE A 136 0.56 9.20 -17.93
CA ILE A 136 1.06 9.20 -16.55
C ILE A 136 -0.02 9.67 -15.56
N LEU A 137 -0.83 10.68 -15.92
CA LEU A 137 -1.96 11.13 -15.09
C LEU A 137 -3.01 10.02 -14.92
N ILE A 138 -3.36 9.31 -16.00
CA ILE A 138 -4.31 8.19 -15.96
C ILE A 138 -3.77 7.05 -15.08
N ILE A 139 -2.48 6.71 -15.20
CA ILE A 139 -1.87 5.69 -14.33
C ILE A 139 -1.86 6.15 -12.86
N ASN A 140 -1.50 7.41 -12.60
CA ASN A 140 -1.55 7.98 -11.25
C ASN A 140 -2.97 7.91 -10.68
N TRP A 141 -3.98 8.23 -11.48
CA TRP A 141 -5.37 8.11 -11.10
C TRP A 141 -5.75 6.65 -10.78
N TYR A 142 -5.40 5.71 -11.66
CA TYR A 142 -5.66 4.28 -11.49
C TYR A 142 -5.10 3.73 -10.18
N TYR A 143 -3.86 4.11 -9.81
CA TYR A 143 -3.23 3.65 -8.57
C TYR A 143 -3.65 4.41 -7.32
N ASN A 144 -4.48 5.44 -7.41
CA ASN A 144 -4.95 6.23 -6.27
C ASN A 144 -6.49 6.34 -6.22
N PRO A 145 -7.24 5.21 -6.20
CA PRO A 145 -8.71 5.24 -6.20
C PRO A 145 -9.30 5.87 -4.93
N THR A 146 -8.59 5.75 -3.79
CA THR A 146 -8.96 6.37 -2.50
C THR A 146 -8.91 7.90 -2.52
N ALA A 147 -8.34 8.52 -3.56
CA ALA A 147 -8.49 9.96 -3.77
C ALA A 147 -9.95 10.37 -4.05
N LEU A 148 -10.77 9.43 -4.56
CA LEU A 148 -12.17 9.65 -4.94
C LEU A 148 -13.14 9.07 -3.92
N ASP A 149 -12.83 7.88 -3.41
CA ASP A 149 -13.70 7.16 -2.47
C ASP A 149 -13.26 7.40 -1.02
N VAL A 150 -13.65 8.52 -0.41
CA VAL A 150 -14.01 8.55 1.02
C VAL A 150 -14.89 9.78 1.27
N PRO A 151 -16.22 9.63 1.44
CA PRO A 151 -17.01 10.60 2.18
C PRO A 151 -16.40 10.69 3.58
N ALA A 152 -15.95 11.88 3.99
CA ALA A 152 -15.32 12.11 5.28
C ALA A 152 -16.21 11.73 6.49
N GLU A 153 -17.47 11.37 6.24
CA GLU A 153 -18.52 11.08 7.20
C GLU A 153 -18.46 9.66 7.78
N GLU A 154 -17.89 8.68 7.07
CA GLU A 154 -17.80 7.29 7.56
C GLU A 154 -16.61 7.07 8.53
N LEU A 155 -15.59 7.95 8.47
CA LEU A 155 -14.47 7.96 9.44
C LEU A 155 -14.77 8.76 10.71
N ALA A 156 -15.91 9.46 10.77
CA ALA A 156 -16.26 10.33 11.89
C ALA A 156 -17.09 9.65 12.99
N THR A 157 -17.47 8.36 12.84
CA THR A 157 -18.47 7.75 13.75
C THR A 157 -18.08 6.45 14.44
N GLU A 158 -16.93 5.82 14.15
CA GLU A 158 -16.37 4.92 15.16
C GLU A 158 -15.69 5.79 16.21
N PRO A 159 -16.21 5.87 17.45
CA PRO A 159 -15.52 6.59 18.50
C PRO A 159 -14.13 5.98 18.58
N VAL A 160 -13.10 6.81 18.40
CA VAL A 160 -11.75 6.46 18.78
C VAL A 160 -11.84 6.16 20.27
N VAL A 161 -12.02 4.88 20.60
CA VAL A 161 -11.87 4.40 21.97
C VAL A 161 -10.39 4.58 22.20
N GLU A 162 -9.99 5.74 22.72
CA GLU A 162 -8.64 5.95 23.21
C GLU A 162 -8.32 4.73 24.07
N PRO A 163 -7.22 4.00 23.80
CA PRO A 163 -6.87 2.85 24.61
C PRO A 163 -6.86 3.36 26.05
N PRO A 164 -7.73 2.84 26.94
CA PRO A 164 -7.95 3.48 28.21
C PRO A 164 -6.62 3.57 28.91
N GLN A 165 -6.27 4.78 29.34
CA GLN A 165 -5.07 5.04 30.12
C GLN A 165 -5.00 3.93 31.19
N PRO A 166 -3.88 3.19 31.30
CA PRO A 166 -3.82 2.05 32.19
C PRO A 166 -4.16 2.51 33.61
N ILE A 167 -5.35 2.16 34.09
CA ILE A 167 -5.95 2.72 35.31
C ILE A 167 -5.18 2.21 36.53
N VAL A 168 -4.48 1.07 36.40
CA VAL A 168 -3.81 0.39 37.50
C VAL A 168 -2.45 -0.12 37.04
N LYS A 169 -1.37 0.35 37.69
CA LYS A 169 -0.07 -0.31 37.65
C LYS A 169 -0.10 -1.45 38.66
N TYR A 170 0.01 -2.69 38.19
CA TYR A 170 0.13 -3.83 39.07
C TYR A 170 1.59 -4.14 39.39
N ASP A 171 1.81 -4.71 40.58
CA ASP A 171 3.09 -5.28 40.96
C ASP A 171 3.33 -6.58 40.19
N ALA A 172 4.41 -6.61 39.41
CA ALA A 172 4.75 -7.72 38.53
C ALA A 172 4.76 -9.07 39.26
N ALA A 173 5.20 -9.11 40.53
CA ALA A 173 5.31 -10.34 41.29
C ALA A 173 3.96 -11.01 41.61
N ASN A 174 2.89 -10.22 41.77
CA ASN A 174 1.57 -10.72 42.19
C ASN A 174 0.62 -10.93 41.02
N ILE A 175 0.91 -10.36 39.84
CA ILE A 175 0.01 -10.44 38.69
C ILE A 175 -0.27 -11.88 38.31
N LEU A 176 0.73 -12.74 38.13
CA LEU A 176 0.48 -14.11 37.66
C LEU A 176 -0.40 -14.92 38.62
N LYS A 177 -0.27 -14.68 39.94
CA LYS A 177 -1.09 -15.33 40.95
C LYS A 177 -2.52 -14.78 40.94
N ASP A 178 -2.65 -13.45 40.89
CA ASP A 178 -3.94 -12.76 40.73
C ASP A 178 -4.59 -12.99 39.36
N THR A 179 -3.84 -13.40 38.33
CA THR A 179 -4.36 -13.62 36.97
C THR A 179 -5.25 -14.84 36.92
N VAL A 180 -4.97 -15.83 37.78
CA VAL A 180 -5.85 -16.99 37.94
C VAL A 180 -7.19 -16.57 38.58
N ASP A 181 -7.17 -15.54 39.44
CA ASP A 181 -8.37 -15.00 40.09
C ASP A 181 -9.06 -13.88 39.28
N LYS A 182 -8.33 -13.20 38.39
CA LYS A 182 -8.83 -12.11 37.56
C LYS A 182 -9.24 -12.65 36.20
N ASN A 183 -10.50 -12.40 35.87
CA ASN A 183 -11.16 -12.66 34.61
C ASN A 183 -10.53 -11.92 33.39
N ILE A 184 -9.25 -12.18 33.06
CA ILE A 184 -8.58 -11.67 31.87
C ILE A 184 -9.07 -12.44 30.64
N VAL A 185 -9.52 -11.72 29.62
CA VAL A 185 -10.09 -12.32 28.41
C VAL A 185 -9.20 -12.21 27.19
N PHE A 186 -8.34 -11.19 27.15
CA PHE A 186 -7.59 -10.84 25.96
C PHE A 186 -6.29 -10.16 26.34
N ILE A 187 -5.17 -10.57 25.74
CA ILE A 187 -3.86 -9.96 25.97
C ILE A 187 -3.24 -9.65 24.61
N SER A 188 -2.88 -8.40 24.36
CA SER A 188 -2.32 -7.98 23.07
C SER A 188 -1.14 -7.04 23.21
N THR A 189 -0.36 -6.95 22.14
CA THR A 189 0.73 -5.96 22.03
C THR A 189 0.28 -4.75 21.25
N SER A 190 0.38 -3.55 21.84
CA SER A 190 0.27 -2.27 21.14
C SER A 190 1.42 -1.35 21.57
N ASP A 191 2.01 -0.60 20.64
CA ASP A 191 3.05 0.39 20.94
C ASP A 191 4.23 -0.15 21.78
N ARG A 192 4.67 -1.37 21.45
CA ARG A 192 5.75 -2.11 22.16
C ARG A 192 5.45 -2.41 23.64
N LYS A 193 4.22 -2.22 24.07
CA LYS A 193 3.72 -2.58 25.40
C LYS A 193 2.72 -3.72 25.27
N VAL A 194 2.57 -4.50 26.33
CA VAL A 194 1.57 -5.56 26.41
C VAL A 194 0.44 -5.07 27.27
N TYR A 195 -0.80 -5.28 26.83
CA TYR A 195 -2.00 -4.91 27.55
C TYR A 195 -2.85 -6.16 27.75
N ALA A 196 -3.47 -6.27 28.92
CA ALA A 196 -4.48 -7.27 29.21
C ALA A 196 -5.83 -6.57 29.36
N LEU A 197 -6.87 -7.15 28.78
CA LEU A 197 -8.25 -6.72 28.89
C LEU A 197 -8.98 -7.70 29.80
N ASP A 198 -9.63 -7.18 30.82
CA ASP A 198 -10.48 -7.98 31.70
C ASP A 198 -11.93 -8.09 31.18
N ARG A 199 -12.73 -8.97 31.79
CA ARG A 199 -14.17 -9.13 31.48
C ARG A 199 -14.99 -7.86 31.74
N LYS A 200 -14.49 -6.91 32.52
CA LYS A 200 -15.14 -5.62 32.77
C LYS A 200 -14.83 -4.60 31.69
N GLY A 201 -14.02 -4.96 30.68
CA GLY A 201 -13.61 -4.08 29.59
C GLY A 201 -12.48 -3.13 29.97
N GLN A 202 -11.79 -3.36 31.08
CA GLN A 202 -10.69 -2.52 31.54
C GLN A 202 -9.36 -3.03 30.98
N TYR A 203 -8.57 -2.12 30.40
CA TYR A 203 -7.21 -2.44 29.99
C TYR A 203 -6.22 -2.20 31.13
N VAL A 204 -5.28 -3.12 31.23
CA VAL A 204 -4.24 -3.16 32.23
C VAL A 204 -2.90 -3.28 31.51
N LEU A 205 -1.91 -2.51 31.94
CA LEU A 205 -0.55 -2.70 31.45
C LEU A 205 0.02 -4.02 31.98
N TRP A 206 0.37 -4.90 31.05
CA TRP A 206 0.90 -6.22 31.35
C TRP A 206 2.44 -6.19 31.36
N PRO A 207 3.10 -6.64 32.44
CA PRO A 207 4.55 -6.46 32.57
C PRO A 207 5.38 -7.50 31.82
N TYR A 208 4.75 -8.57 31.33
CA TYR A 208 5.44 -9.68 30.67
C TYR A 208 5.30 -9.62 29.15
N THR A 209 6.28 -10.18 28.44
CA THR A 209 6.16 -10.40 27.00
C THR A 209 5.15 -11.49 26.71
N LEU A 210 4.49 -11.47 25.55
CA LEU A 210 3.50 -12.50 25.19
C LEU A 210 4.06 -13.94 25.29
N THR A 211 5.33 -14.14 24.92
CA THR A 211 6.01 -15.44 25.04
C THR A 211 6.11 -15.92 26.49
N LYS A 212 6.41 -15.02 27.43
CA LYS A 212 6.45 -15.36 28.86
C LYS A 212 5.04 -15.56 29.41
N THR A 213 4.11 -14.72 28.98
CA THR A 213 2.69 -14.79 29.38
C THR A 213 2.07 -16.13 29.01
N ILE A 214 2.19 -16.57 27.74
CA ILE A 214 1.58 -17.83 27.31
C ILE A 214 2.20 -19.06 27.99
N ALA A 215 3.48 -19.01 28.35
CA ALA A 215 4.14 -20.09 29.08
C ALA A 215 3.70 -20.16 30.55
N ALA A 216 3.20 -19.07 31.12
CA ALA A 216 2.77 -18.98 32.51
C ALA A 216 1.26 -19.20 32.71
N LEU A 217 0.46 -19.04 31.65
CA LEU A 217 -0.99 -19.22 31.69
C LEU A 217 -1.41 -20.69 31.51
N PRO A 218 -2.59 -21.11 32.01
CA PRO A 218 -3.16 -22.42 31.72
C PRO A 218 -3.42 -22.58 30.22
N ALA A 219 -2.77 -23.55 29.59
CA ALA A 219 -2.90 -23.82 28.15
C ALA A 219 -4.31 -24.33 27.75
N GLU A 220 -5.06 -24.84 28.73
CA GLU A 220 -6.46 -25.23 28.57
C GLU A 220 -7.38 -24.03 28.37
N ASP A 221 -7.13 -22.92 29.06
CA ASP A 221 -7.99 -21.73 29.02
C ASP A 221 -7.55 -20.69 28.00
N PHE A 222 -6.25 -20.60 27.70
CA PHE A 222 -5.70 -19.57 26.83
C PHE A 222 -5.11 -20.14 25.55
N ILE A 223 -5.31 -19.43 24.44
CA ILE A 223 -4.70 -19.73 23.15
C ILE A 223 -4.00 -18.51 22.58
N MET A 224 -2.85 -18.73 21.94
CA MET A 224 -2.17 -17.69 21.17
C MET A 224 -2.78 -17.65 19.77
N ALA A 225 -3.68 -16.70 19.52
CA ALA A 225 -4.34 -16.56 18.22
C ALA A 225 -3.36 -16.10 17.12
N ASN A 226 -2.40 -15.24 17.47
CA ASN A 226 -1.29 -14.83 16.60
C ASN A 226 -0.10 -14.33 17.45
N ARG A 227 1.01 -13.94 16.79
CA ARG A 227 2.24 -13.44 17.46
C ARG A 227 2.04 -12.19 18.32
N SER A 228 0.90 -11.50 18.20
CA SER A 228 0.57 -10.26 18.89
C SER A 228 -0.64 -10.37 19.84
N CYS A 229 -1.22 -11.57 20.01
CA CYS A 229 -2.49 -11.73 20.72
C CYS A 229 -2.64 -13.11 21.37
N ILE A 230 -3.08 -13.11 22.63
CA ILE A 230 -3.52 -14.26 23.41
C ILE A 230 -4.99 -14.04 23.79
N LEU A 231 -5.81 -15.06 23.63
CA LEU A 231 -7.25 -15.04 23.89
C LEU A 231 -7.59 -16.08 24.95
N HIS A 232 -8.52 -15.75 25.83
CA HIS A 232 -9.22 -16.76 26.62
C HIS A 232 -10.20 -17.51 25.71
N ARG A 233 -10.34 -18.84 25.86
CA ARG A 233 -11.13 -19.67 24.94
C ARG A 233 -12.63 -19.42 25.04
N ASP A 234 -13.12 -19.11 26.23
CA ASP A 234 -14.54 -18.96 26.50
C ASP A 234 -15.19 -17.72 25.84
N ILE A 235 -14.40 -16.69 25.50
CA ILE A 235 -14.89 -15.50 24.79
C ILE A 235 -15.02 -15.72 23.28
N ILE A 236 -14.57 -16.87 22.77
CA ILE A 236 -14.62 -17.19 21.35
C ILE A 236 -16.04 -17.63 20.99
N ALA A 237 -16.88 -16.67 20.60
CA ALA A 237 -18.26 -16.96 20.21
C ALA A 237 -18.35 -17.74 18.88
N ARG A 238 -17.53 -17.37 17.89
CA ARG A 238 -17.49 -18.01 16.56
C ARG A 238 -16.09 -17.91 15.96
N LEU A 239 -15.64 -18.98 15.30
CA LEU A 239 -14.46 -18.99 14.44
C LEU A 239 -14.93 -18.96 12.99
N LYS A 240 -14.48 -17.96 12.23
CA LYS A 240 -14.68 -17.92 10.79
C LYS A 240 -13.42 -18.50 10.13
N PRO A 241 -13.52 -19.61 9.37
CA PRO A 241 -12.37 -20.12 8.64
C PRO A 241 -11.92 -19.04 7.64
N VAL A 242 -10.60 -18.82 7.59
CA VAL A 242 -10.00 -18.02 6.51
C VAL A 242 -10.16 -18.85 5.23
N PRO A 243 -10.77 -18.32 4.16
CA PRO A 243 -10.86 -19.03 2.90
C PRO A 243 -9.46 -19.47 2.44
N ASP A 244 -9.29 -20.74 2.07
CA ASP A 244 -8.09 -21.22 1.38
C ASP A 244 -8.04 -20.52 0.01
N GLU A 245 -7.32 -19.39 -0.09
CA GLU A 245 -7.15 -18.65 -1.36
C GLU A 245 -6.20 -19.36 -2.35
N HIS A 246 -5.82 -20.63 -2.07
CA HIS A 246 -4.81 -21.39 -2.79
C HIS A 246 -5.26 -22.81 -3.21
N LYS A 247 -6.57 -23.05 -3.36
CA LYS A 247 -7.10 -24.27 -3.98
C LYS A 247 -7.72 -23.99 -5.34
#